data_AF-A0A355DW25-F1
#
_entry.id   AF-A0A355DW25-F1
#
_cell.length_a   1.000
_cell.length_b   1.000
_cell.length_c   1.000
_cell.angle_alpha   90.00
_cell.angle_beta   90.00
_cell.angle_gamma   90.00
#
_symmetry.space_group_name_H-M   'P 1'
#
loop_
_entity.id
_entity.type
_entity.pdbx_description
1 polymer ?
#
loop_
_entity_poly.entity_id
_entity_poly.type
_entity_poly.pdbx_seq_one_letter_code
_entity_poly.pdbx_strand_id
1 'polypeptide(L)'
;MNTWHWQTWEDLPYLTCSLLERWDHGFFTSAFSPRPPDQIVDALQPEAQVYRVHQVHGNTVLTPSEIELGIPGKNEDEQEWVRPQADGILTEQSQQAVWVCTADCTPVLIGDEKTGQVAAIHAGWRGTAARIVPNAIARLVELGSCLEDLRVALGPAIAGEVYQVSASVAAEVAFSIIPQEQADTTNSVLDFWQQFPNSPIFDDPEPGKVRLDVRRVNAIQLEQLGLHPEQVAIAPHCTYQQPEYFFSYRRSKLKQVQWSGIVSN
;
A
#
# COMPACT_ATOMS: atom_id res chain seq x y z
N MET A 1 -5.52 -19.91 11.36
CA MET A 1 -6.75 -19.54 10.62
C MET A 1 -6.31 -18.82 9.36
N ASN A 2 -7.03 -18.96 8.23
CA ASN A 2 -6.66 -18.23 7.01
C ASN A 2 -7.03 -16.75 7.20
N THR A 3 -6.05 -15.85 7.08
CA THR A 3 -6.24 -14.41 7.32
C THR A 3 -6.88 -13.70 6.13
N TRP A 4 -6.86 -14.30 4.94
CA TRP A 4 -7.29 -13.68 3.69
C TRP A 4 -8.45 -14.44 3.05
N HIS A 5 -9.48 -13.72 2.62
CA HIS A 5 -10.74 -14.29 2.16
C HIS A 5 -11.18 -13.64 0.85
N TRP A 6 -11.57 -14.48 -0.11
CA TRP A 6 -12.24 -14.00 -1.31
C TRP A 6 -13.70 -13.68 -1.00
N GLN A 7 -14.13 -12.51 -1.46
CA GLN A 7 -15.49 -12.02 -1.44
C GLN A 7 -15.96 -11.79 -2.88
N THR A 8 -17.26 -11.63 -3.06
CA THR A 8 -17.88 -11.34 -4.35
C THR A 8 -18.90 -10.23 -4.23
N TRP A 9 -18.87 -9.27 -5.15
CA TRP A 9 -19.91 -8.27 -5.32
C TRP A 9 -20.23 -8.13 -6.80
N GLU A 10 -21.50 -8.23 -7.17
CA GLU A 10 -21.94 -8.36 -8.57
C GLU A 10 -21.20 -9.46 -9.35
N ASP A 11 -20.97 -10.62 -8.71
CA ASP A 11 -20.19 -11.74 -9.25
C ASP A 11 -18.71 -11.44 -9.55
N LEU A 12 -18.20 -10.26 -9.16
CA LEU A 12 -16.81 -9.87 -9.31
C LEU A 12 -16.02 -10.13 -8.02
N PRO A 13 -14.85 -10.80 -8.09
CA PRO A 13 -14.10 -11.18 -6.90
C PRO A 13 -13.26 -10.02 -6.35
N TYR A 14 -13.20 -9.88 -5.03
CA TYR A 14 -12.26 -9.01 -4.32
C TYR A 14 -11.78 -9.71 -3.04
N LEU A 15 -10.68 -9.23 -2.46
CA LEU A 15 -10.06 -9.87 -1.30
C LEU A 15 -10.26 -9.02 -0.04
N THR A 16 -10.54 -9.67 1.09
CA THR A 16 -10.56 -9.06 2.43
C THR A 16 -9.60 -9.75 3.38
N CYS A 17 -9.29 -9.09 4.49
CA CYS A 17 -8.36 -9.54 5.52
C CYS A 17 -9.05 -9.55 6.89
N SER A 18 -8.96 -10.66 7.63
CA SER A 18 -9.55 -10.78 8.97
C SER A 18 -9.01 -9.77 9.99
N LEU A 19 -7.78 -9.26 9.81
CA LEU A 19 -7.26 -8.20 10.70
C LEU A 19 -8.04 -6.89 10.57
N LEU A 20 -8.74 -6.68 9.46
CA LEU A 20 -9.51 -5.46 9.19
C LEU A 20 -11.02 -5.73 9.19
N GLU A 21 -11.48 -6.84 9.79
CA GLU A 21 -12.90 -7.24 9.78
C GLU A 21 -13.85 -6.23 10.43
N ARG A 22 -13.33 -5.28 11.22
CA ARG A 22 -14.11 -4.20 11.84
C ARG A 22 -14.48 -3.07 10.88
N TRP A 23 -13.86 -3.01 9.70
CA TRP A 23 -14.10 -1.97 8.70
C TRP A 23 -14.51 -2.59 7.38
N ASP A 24 -15.40 -1.91 6.67
CA ASP A 24 -15.67 -2.23 5.27
C ASP A 24 -14.43 -1.89 4.44
N HIS A 25 -13.79 -2.92 3.89
CA HIS A 25 -12.55 -2.79 3.15
C HIS A 25 -12.47 -3.81 2.02
N GLY A 26 -11.60 -3.55 1.05
CA GLY A 26 -11.39 -4.49 -0.05
C GLY A 26 -10.13 -4.21 -0.85
N PHE A 27 -9.49 -5.29 -1.29
CA PHE A 27 -8.45 -5.30 -2.31
C PHE A 27 -9.06 -5.86 -3.60
N PHE A 28 -9.48 -4.97 -4.49
CA PHE A 28 -10.28 -5.32 -5.67
C PHE A 28 -9.40 -5.90 -6.79
N THR A 29 -9.98 -6.79 -7.57
CA THR A 29 -9.32 -7.41 -8.73
C THR A 29 -9.41 -6.53 -9.97
N SER A 30 -8.70 -6.91 -11.03
CA SER A 30 -8.81 -6.27 -12.35
C SER A 30 -10.22 -6.36 -12.94
N ALA A 31 -11.06 -7.28 -12.46
CA ALA A 31 -12.44 -7.48 -12.93
C ALA A 31 -13.34 -6.25 -12.68
N PHE A 32 -12.98 -5.40 -11.71
CA PHE A 32 -13.68 -4.15 -11.42
C PHE A 32 -13.32 -3.02 -12.39
N SER A 33 -12.30 -3.18 -13.22
CA SER A 33 -11.92 -2.15 -14.20
C SER A 33 -12.95 -2.06 -15.33
N PRO A 34 -13.30 -0.85 -15.82
CA PRO A 34 -12.69 0.46 -15.53
C PRO A 34 -13.43 1.26 -14.45
N ARG A 35 -14.20 0.63 -13.55
CA ARG A 35 -15.00 1.34 -12.55
C ARG A 35 -14.10 2.19 -11.63
N PRO A 36 -14.44 3.47 -11.41
CA PRO A 36 -13.73 4.31 -10.44
C PRO A 36 -14.21 4.03 -9.01
N PRO A 37 -13.47 4.50 -7.98
CA PRO A 37 -13.83 4.28 -6.58
C PRO A 37 -15.25 4.71 -6.20
N ASP A 38 -15.80 5.77 -6.82
CA ASP A 38 -17.18 6.23 -6.62
C ASP A 38 -18.25 5.22 -7.05
N GLN A 39 -17.91 4.23 -7.87
CA GLN A 39 -18.80 3.11 -8.23
C GLN A 39 -18.47 1.83 -7.45
N ILE A 40 -17.23 1.67 -6.97
CA ILE A 40 -16.79 0.47 -6.24
C ILE A 40 -17.17 0.58 -4.75
N VAL A 41 -17.29 1.80 -4.22
CA VAL A 41 -17.64 2.05 -2.82
C VAL A 41 -18.97 1.40 -2.41
N ASP A 42 -19.89 1.17 -3.35
CA ASP A 42 -21.14 0.46 -3.11
C ASP A 42 -20.95 -1.00 -2.64
N ALA A 43 -19.80 -1.62 -2.94
CA ALA A 43 -19.42 -2.93 -2.43
C ALA A 43 -18.98 -2.89 -0.96
N LEU A 44 -18.62 -1.71 -0.45
CA LEU A 44 -18.15 -1.48 0.91
C LEU A 44 -19.25 -0.79 1.74
N GLN A 45 -19.48 0.50 1.46
CA GLN A 45 -20.46 1.33 2.15
C GLN A 45 -20.97 2.44 1.21
N PRO A 46 -22.16 2.29 0.58
CA PRO A 46 -22.67 3.20 -0.45
C PRO A 46 -22.76 4.69 -0.05
N GLU A 47 -22.93 4.98 1.23
CA GLU A 47 -23.08 6.35 1.75
C GLU A 47 -21.73 7.03 2.07
N ALA A 48 -20.61 6.31 1.97
CA ALA A 48 -19.31 6.83 2.34
C ALA A 48 -18.75 7.83 1.30
N GLN A 49 -18.17 8.92 1.79
CA GLN A 49 -17.55 9.94 0.96
C GLN A 49 -16.19 9.44 0.45
N VAL A 50 -16.02 9.39 -0.88
CA VAL A 50 -14.84 8.81 -1.53
C VAL A 50 -13.71 9.83 -1.69
N TYR A 51 -12.55 9.48 -1.16
CA TYR A 51 -11.31 10.26 -1.27
C TYR A 51 -10.22 9.49 -2.01
N ARG A 52 -9.57 10.17 -2.96
CA ARG A 52 -8.40 9.70 -3.71
C ARG A 52 -7.47 10.86 -4.05
N VAL A 53 -6.20 10.55 -4.32
CA VAL A 53 -5.14 11.53 -4.62
C VAL A 53 -4.49 11.27 -5.99
N HIS A 54 -3.65 12.19 -6.45
CA HIS A 54 -2.78 11.94 -7.60
C HIS A 54 -1.49 11.26 -7.12
N GLN A 55 -1.43 9.94 -7.28
CA GLN A 55 -0.29 9.11 -6.88
C GLN A 55 0.96 9.40 -7.72
N VAL A 56 2.06 9.79 -7.04
CA VAL A 56 3.33 10.20 -7.66
C VAL A 56 4.52 9.36 -7.21
N HIS A 57 4.28 8.27 -6.47
CA HIS A 57 5.29 7.39 -5.88
C HIS A 57 6.20 8.10 -4.86
N GLY A 58 5.69 9.13 -4.18
CA GLY A 58 6.33 9.82 -3.07
C GLY A 58 6.00 9.20 -1.72
N ASN A 59 6.09 10.01 -0.66
CA ASN A 59 5.79 9.61 0.72
C ASN A 59 4.82 10.55 1.44
N THR A 60 4.16 11.44 0.70
CA THR A 60 3.14 12.35 1.22
C THR A 60 1.86 11.57 1.49
N VAL A 61 1.31 11.75 2.68
CA VAL A 61 0.01 11.21 3.11
C VAL A 61 -0.86 12.41 3.43
N LEU A 62 -2.10 12.45 2.97
CA LEU A 62 -3.02 13.58 3.19
C LEU A 62 -4.28 13.16 3.94
N THR A 63 -4.95 14.11 4.58
CA THR A 63 -6.32 13.92 5.08
C THR A 63 -7.36 14.41 4.07
N PRO A 64 -8.62 13.96 4.16
CA PRO A 64 -9.76 14.55 3.47
C PRO A 64 -9.81 16.07 3.48
N SER A 65 -9.61 16.71 4.64
CA SER A 65 -9.60 18.16 4.76
C SER A 65 -8.46 18.80 3.96
N GLU A 66 -7.26 18.21 4.03
CA GLU A 66 -6.09 18.67 3.24
C GLU A 66 -6.30 18.46 1.74
N ILE A 67 -6.98 17.39 1.33
CA ILE A 67 -7.34 17.13 -0.06
C ILE A 67 -8.26 18.23 -0.57
N GLU A 68 -9.32 18.55 0.16
CA GLU A 68 -10.32 19.57 -0.22
C GLU A 68 -9.71 20.98 -0.30
N LEU A 69 -8.80 21.32 0.61
CA LEU A 69 -8.05 22.59 0.58
C LEU A 69 -7.07 22.67 -0.59
N GLY A 70 -6.51 21.53 -1.01
CA GLY A 70 -5.50 21.42 -2.06
C GLY A 70 -6.05 21.35 -3.48
N ILE A 71 -7.36 21.25 -3.68
CA ILE A 71 -8.00 21.32 -5.01
C ILE A 71 -7.98 22.80 -5.46
N PRO A 72 -7.18 23.18 -6.48
CA PRO A 72 -7.32 24.50 -7.08
C PRO A 72 -8.75 24.61 -7.64
N GLY A 73 -9.42 25.74 -7.39
CA GLY A 73 -10.79 25.97 -7.85
C GLY A 73 -10.99 25.60 -9.32
N LYS A 74 -12.20 25.13 -9.66
CA LYS A 74 -12.64 24.73 -11.01
C LYS A 74 -11.95 25.56 -12.12
N ASN A 75 -11.03 24.95 -12.86
CA ASN A 75 -10.76 25.45 -14.22
C ASN A 75 -11.90 24.93 -15.08
N GLU A 76 -12.80 25.82 -15.50
CA GLU A 76 -13.99 25.50 -16.29
C GLU A 76 -13.66 24.90 -17.69
N ASP A 77 -12.38 24.90 -18.08
CA ASP A 77 -11.91 24.47 -19.41
C ASP A 77 -11.12 23.16 -19.45
N GLU A 78 -10.84 22.48 -18.32
CA GLU A 78 -10.23 21.14 -18.32
C GLU A 78 -10.94 20.22 -17.31
N GLN A 79 -11.58 19.16 -17.81
CA GLN A 79 -12.44 18.21 -17.06
C GLN A 79 -11.71 17.33 -16.02
N GLU A 80 -10.45 17.60 -15.68
CA GLU A 80 -9.74 16.89 -14.62
C GLU A 80 -9.62 17.77 -13.38
N TRP A 81 -10.37 17.43 -12.33
CA TRP A 81 -9.99 17.85 -10.98
C TRP A 81 -8.51 17.51 -10.75
N VAL A 82 -7.66 18.53 -10.65
CA VAL A 82 -6.26 18.36 -10.26
C VAL A 82 -6.27 17.97 -8.78
N ARG A 83 -6.28 16.68 -8.51
CA ARG A 83 -6.10 16.14 -7.17
C ARG A 83 -4.69 16.48 -6.68
N PRO A 84 -4.51 16.80 -5.38
CA PRO A 84 -3.19 17.02 -4.84
C PRO A 84 -2.32 15.76 -4.98
N GLN A 85 -1.02 15.98 -5.14
CA GLN A 85 -0.03 14.91 -5.24
C GLN A 85 0.21 14.30 -3.87
N ALA A 86 -0.06 13.00 -3.75
CA ALA A 86 0.19 12.22 -2.54
C ALA A 86 0.09 10.73 -2.87
N ASP A 87 0.56 9.88 -1.96
CA ASP A 87 0.56 8.43 -2.12
C ASP A 87 -0.10 7.72 -0.93
N GLY A 88 -0.65 8.45 0.03
CA GLY A 88 -1.50 7.89 1.07
C GLY A 88 -2.59 8.86 1.50
N ILE A 89 -3.64 8.31 2.08
CA ILE A 89 -4.74 9.06 2.65
C ILE A 89 -5.12 8.43 3.98
N LEU A 90 -5.37 9.25 5.00
CA LEU A 90 -5.93 8.81 6.29
C LEU A 90 -7.17 9.63 6.63
N THR A 91 -8.15 9.02 7.28
CA THR A 91 -9.43 9.65 7.61
C THR A 91 -9.36 10.48 8.88
N GLU A 92 -10.17 11.53 8.97
CA GLU A 92 -10.35 12.34 10.20
C GLU A 92 -11.77 12.22 10.77
N GLN A 93 -12.71 11.67 9.99
CA GLN A 93 -14.13 11.55 10.34
C GLN A 93 -14.67 10.19 9.91
N SER A 94 -15.83 9.80 10.45
CA SER A 94 -16.53 8.58 10.05
C SER A 94 -17.11 8.69 8.63
N GLN A 95 -17.41 7.55 8.01
CA GLN A 95 -17.98 7.45 6.67
C GLN A 95 -17.11 8.07 5.58
N GLN A 96 -15.78 8.08 5.77
CA GLN A 96 -14.81 8.50 4.75
C GLN A 96 -14.17 7.24 4.17
N ALA A 97 -14.37 7.04 2.86
CA ALA A 97 -13.76 5.94 2.13
C ALA A 97 -12.47 6.42 1.45
N VAL A 98 -11.32 5.89 1.87
CA VAL A 98 -10.00 6.26 1.34
C VAL A 98 -9.47 5.19 0.40
N TRP A 99 -8.95 5.61 -0.75
CA TRP A 99 -8.61 4.70 -1.84
C TRP A 99 -7.24 4.96 -2.44
N VAL A 100 -6.55 3.88 -2.80
CA VAL A 100 -5.34 3.89 -3.62
C VAL A 100 -5.48 2.91 -4.78
N CYS A 101 -4.77 3.18 -5.88
CA CYS A 101 -4.66 2.24 -6.99
C CYS A 101 -3.26 1.67 -7.11
N THR A 102 -3.17 0.42 -7.57
CA THR A 102 -1.88 -0.24 -7.79
C THR A 102 -1.91 -1.12 -9.04
N ALA A 103 -0.71 -1.38 -9.55
CA ALA A 103 -0.40 -2.50 -10.43
C ALA A 103 1.05 -2.89 -10.14
N ASP A 104 1.23 -3.89 -9.28
CA ASP A 104 2.50 -4.36 -8.67
C ASP A 104 2.96 -3.66 -7.39
N CYS A 105 2.74 -2.36 -7.20
CA CYS A 105 3.03 -1.70 -5.92
C CYS A 105 2.16 -2.27 -4.79
N THR A 106 2.64 -2.21 -3.55
CA THR A 106 1.91 -2.74 -2.38
C THR A 106 0.82 -1.76 -1.94
N PRO A 107 -0.47 -2.11 -2.03
CA PRO A 107 -1.50 -1.36 -1.32
C PRO A 107 -1.45 -1.73 0.16
N VAL A 108 -1.45 -0.75 1.05
CA VAL A 108 -1.49 -0.94 2.50
C VAL A 108 -2.76 -0.31 3.04
N LEU A 109 -3.58 -1.08 3.73
CA LEU A 109 -4.74 -0.59 4.46
C LEU A 109 -4.45 -0.69 5.96
N ILE A 110 -4.79 0.35 6.71
CA ILE A 110 -4.63 0.43 8.16
C ILE A 110 -5.97 0.78 8.79
N GLY A 111 -6.31 0.15 9.91
CA GLY A 111 -7.42 0.56 10.77
C GLY A 111 -7.00 0.63 12.23
N ASP A 112 -7.48 1.65 12.95
CA ASP A 112 -7.28 1.83 14.39
C ASP A 112 -8.53 1.40 15.16
N GLU A 113 -8.38 0.33 15.95
CA GLU A 113 -9.47 -0.31 16.69
C GLU A 113 -10.18 0.56 17.74
N LYS A 114 -9.59 1.69 18.16
CA LYS A 114 -10.12 2.59 19.18
C LYS A 114 -10.71 3.86 18.59
N THR A 115 -10.00 4.48 17.66
CA THR A 115 -10.40 5.75 17.08
C THR A 115 -11.34 5.57 15.89
N GLY A 116 -11.34 4.37 15.27
CA GLY A 116 -12.10 4.10 14.05
C GLY A 116 -11.45 4.67 12.79
N GLN A 117 -10.34 5.42 12.92
CA GLN A 117 -9.59 6.00 11.81
C GLN A 117 -8.98 4.89 10.95
N VAL A 118 -8.95 5.15 9.64
CA VAL A 118 -8.37 4.23 8.65
C VAL A 118 -7.44 4.98 7.72
N ALA A 119 -6.54 4.25 7.07
CA ALA A 119 -5.67 4.78 6.04
C ALA A 119 -5.53 3.82 4.85
N ALA A 120 -5.37 4.38 3.66
CA ALA A 120 -5.02 3.67 2.44
C ALA A 120 -3.74 4.27 1.84
N ILE A 121 -2.73 3.43 1.61
CA ILE A 121 -1.38 3.86 1.22
C ILE A 121 -0.89 3.05 0.01
N HIS A 122 -0.33 3.75 -0.97
CA HIS A 122 0.39 3.21 -2.10
C HIS A 122 1.88 3.11 -1.81
N ALA A 123 2.33 1.92 -1.39
CA ALA A 123 3.71 1.64 -1.06
C ALA A 123 4.44 0.95 -2.23
N GLY A 124 4.74 1.73 -3.26
CA GLY A 124 5.73 1.36 -4.28
C GLY A 124 7.15 1.44 -3.72
N TRP A 125 8.16 0.93 -4.46
CA TRP A 125 9.53 0.86 -3.96
C TRP A 125 10.10 2.24 -3.54
N ARG A 126 9.78 3.32 -4.26
CA ARG A 126 10.19 4.70 -3.90
C ARG A 126 9.53 5.19 -2.61
N GLY A 127 8.23 4.99 -2.48
CA GLY A 127 7.50 5.32 -1.26
C GLY A 127 8.00 4.52 -0.06
N THR A 128 8.29 3.23 -0.24
CA THR A 128 8.88 2.38 0.81
C THR A 128 10.30 2.83 1.17
N ALA A 129 11.16 3.15 0.21
CA ALA A 129 12.48 3.73 0.50
C ALA A 129 12.37 5.04 1.30
N ALA A 130 11.37 5.86 0.97
CA ALA A 130 11.03 7.10 1.66
C ALA A 130 10.13 6.91 2.90
N ARG A 131 9.97 5.67 3.39
CA ARG A 131 9.25 5.28 4.61
C ARG A 131 7.78 5.76 4.69
N ILE A 132 7.04 5.69 3.58
CA ILE A 132 5.65 6.16 3.51
C ILE A 132 4.72 5.49 4.55
N VAL A 133 4.84 4.18 4.79
CA VAL A 133 3.98 3.47 5.76
C VAL A 133 4.29 3.94 7.19
N PRO A 134 5.57 4.01 7.63
CA PRO A 134 5.91 4.66 8.88
C PRO A 134 5.41 6.11 9.01
N ASN A 135 5.51 6.91 7.95
CA ASN A 135 5.03 8.29 7.97
C ASN A 135 3.50 8.35 8.16
N ALA A 136 2.74 7.46 7.50
CA ALA A 136 1.30 7.36 7.69
C ALA A 136 0.93 7.02 9.13
N ILE A 137 1.65 6.05 9.74
CA ILE A 137 1.45 5.67 11.14
C ILE A 137 1.78 6.82 12.09
N ALA A 138 2.89 7.54 11.86
CA ALA A 138 3.23 8.71 12.65
C ALA A 138 2.10 9.76 12.64
N ARG A 139 1.51 10.03 11.47
CA ARG A 139 0.35 10.92 11.35
C ARG A 139 -0.89 10.39 12.07
N LEU A 140 -1.19 9.10 11.98
CA LEU A 140 -2.29 8.49 12.75
C LEU A 140 -2.09 8.68 14.25
N VAL A 141 -0.85 8.51 14.75
CA VAL A 141 -0.49 8.71 16.16
C VAL A 141 -0.63 10.18 16.56
N GLU A 142 -0.24 11.12 15.69
CA GLU A 142 -0.47 12.56 15.90
C GLU A 142 -1.96 12.90 16.05
N LEU A 143 -2.84 12.13 15.38
CA LEU A 143 -4.30 12.22 15.48
C LEU A 143 -4.91 11.35 16.59
N GLY A 144 -4.08 10.88 17.54
CA GLY A 144 -4.53 10.19 18.74
C GLY A 144 -4.63 8.66 18.63
N SER A 145 -4.15 8.07 17.54
CA SER A 145 -4.03 6.62 17.41
C SER A 145 -2.92 6.05 18.30
N CYS A 146 -3.02 4.79 18.68
CA CYS A 146 -2.01 4.06 19.45
C CYS A 146 -1.49 2.86 18.65
N LEU A 147 -0.18 2.61 18.68
CA LEU A 147 0.44 1.53 17.88
C LEU A 147 -0.17 0.14 18.17
N GLU A 148 -0.53 -0.14 19.41
CA GLU A 148 -1.15 -1.41 19.85
C GLU A 148 -2.56 -1.64 19.27
N ASP A 149 -3.25 -0.56 18.90
CA ASP A 149 -4.60 -0.60 18.36
C ASP A 149 -4.64 -0.64 16.84
N LEU A 150 -3.50 -0.45 16.17
CA LEU A 150 -3.41 -0.52 14.72
C LEU A 150 -3.46 -1.96 14.21
N ARG A 151 -4.18 -2.15 13.10
CA ARG A 151 -4.19 -3.36 12.29
C ARG A 151 -3.79 -2.98 10.87
N VAL A 152 -2.88 -3.74 10.27
CA VAL A 152 -2.28 -3.42 8.97
C VAL A 152 -2.41 -4.61 8.03
N ALA A 153 -2.96 -4.37 6.83
CA ALA A 153 -3.04 -5.37 5.77
C ALA A 153 -2.28 -4.87 4.53
N LEU A 154 -1.26 -5.62 4.12
CA LEU A 154 -0.49 -5.42 2.89
C LEU A 154 -1.13 -6.29 1.81
N GLY A 155 -1.82 -5.67 0.86
CA GLY A 155 -2.60 -6.38 -0.17
C GLY A 155 -1.76 -7.00 -1.29
N PRO A 156 -2.44 -7.55 -2.32
CA PRO A 156 -1.78 -8.16 -3.47
C PRO A 156 -0.81 -7.19 -4.15
N ALA A 157 0.43 -7.64 -4.34
CA ALA A 157 1.51 -6.87 -4.96
C ALA A 157 2.45 -7.82 -5.72
N ILE A 158 3.45 -7.30 -6.43
CA ILE A 158 4.44 -8.19 -7.05
C ILE A 158 5.28 -8.88 -5.96
N ALA A 159 5.39 -10.21 -6.04
CA ALA A 159 6.15 -10.97 -5.07
C ALA A 159 7.66 -10.81 -5.26
N GLY A 160 8.41 -10.90 -4.16
CA GLY A 160 9.87 -10.74 -4.19
C GLY A 160 10.57 -11.69 -5.14
N GLU A 161 10.15 -12.96 -5.14
CA GLU A 161 10.67 -14.02 -6.01
C GLU A 161 10.62 -13.68 -7.51
N VAL A 162 9.73 -12.78 -7.95
CA VAL A 162 9.60 -12.35 -9.35
C VAL A 162 9.94 -10.88 -9.57
N TYR A 163 10.10 -10.05 -8.55
CA TYR A 163 10.40 -8.63 -8.72
C TYR A 163 11.89 -8.35 -8.91
N GLN A 164 12.35 -8.44 -10.16
CA GLN A 164 13.73 -8.10 -10.52
C GLN A 164 13.95 -6.58 -10.51
N VAL A 165 15.00 -6.12 -9.85
CA VAL A 165 15.44 -4.71 -9.82
C VAL A 165 16.96 -4.64 -9.98
N SER A 166 17.50 -3.44 -10.21
CA SER A 166 18.94 -3.24 -10.11
C SER A 166 19.40 -3.29 -8.65
N ALA A 167 20.66 -3.68 -8.44
CA ALA A 167 21.32 -3.61 -7.13
C ALA A 167 21.17 -2.23 -6.45
N SER A 168 21.21 -1.14 -7.22
CA SER A 168 21.02 0.22 -6.70
C SER A 168 19.63 0.47 -6.11
N VAL A 169 18.57 0.00 -6.78
CA VAL A 169 17.19 0.14 -6.29
C VAL A 169 17.01 -0.68 -5.03
N ALA A 170 17.53 -1.91 -5.00
CA ALA A 170 17.46 -2.74 -3.80
C ALA A 170 18.19 -2.10 -2.62
N ALA A 171 19.37 -1.52 -2.84
CA ALA A 171 20.10 -0.80 -1.81
C ALA A 171 19.33 0.42 -1.30
N GLU A 172 18.75 1.24 -2.19
CA GLU A 172 17.94 2.41 -1.81
C GLU A 172 16.77 2.03 -0.90
N VAL A 173 16.06 0.95 -1.24
CA VAL A 173 14.98 0.43 -0.40
C VAL A 173 15.53 -0.14 0.91
N ALA A 174 16.64 -0.87 0.87
CA ALA A 174 17.25 -1.48 2.05
C ALA A 174 17.79 -0.45 3.07
N PHE A 175 18.28 0.72 2.63
CA PHE A 175 18.67 1.80 3.54
C PHE A 175 17.52 2.27 4.44
N SER A 176 16.27 2.05 4.04
CA SER A 176 15.12 2.38 4.88
C SER A 176 14.95 1.46 6.10
N ILE A 177 15.67 0.33 6.18
CA ILE A 177 15.55 -0.67 7.24
C ILE A 177 16.89 -1.07 7.88
N ILE A 178 18.02 -0.47 7.47
CA ILE A 178 19.33 -0.68 8.11
C ILE A 178 19.69 0.54 8.95
N PRO A 179 20.25 0.37 10.17
CA PRO A 179 20.81 1.49 10.93
C PRO A 179 21.90 2.22 10.11
N GLN A 180 21.87 3.56 10.08
CA GLN A 180 22.84 4.37 9.33
C GLN A 180 24.30 4.04 9.63
N GLU A 181 24.59 3.52 10.83
CA GLU A 181 25.94 3.17 11.29
C GLU A 181 26.51 1.88 10.67
N GLN A 182 25.69 1.09 9.95
CA GLN A 182 26.04 -0.24 9.46
C GLN A 182 26.16 -0.35 7.94
N ALA A 183 25.95 0.75 7.20
CA ALA A 183 25.84 0.69 5.74
C ALA A 183 26.39 1.95 5.05
N ASP A 184 27.69 1.94 4.77
CA ASP A 184 28.35 3.04 4.05
C ASP A 184 28.35 2.84 2.52
N THR A 185 28.03 1.64 2.02
CA THR A 185 28.08 1.31 0.58
C THR A 185 26.95 0.38 0.11
N THR A 186 26.64 0.40 -1.19
CA THR A 186 25.69 -0.52 -1.84
C THR A 186 26.02 -1.99 -1.58
N ASN A 187 27.31 -2.38 -1.62
CA ASN A 187 27.70 -3.78 -1.46
C ASN A 187 27.51 -4.25 -0.01
N SER A 188 27.89 -3.44 0.98
CA SER A 188 27.69 -3.78 2.39
C SER A 188 26.22 -3.96 2.75
N VAL A 189 25.33 -3.20 2.11
CA VAL A 189 23.87 -3.35 2.26
C VAL A 189 23.39 -4.70 1.73
N LEU A 190 23.78 -5.06 0.51
CA LEU A 190 23.34 -6.31 -0.13
C LEU A 190 23.88 -7.53 0.63
N ASP A 191 25.15 -7.49 1.02
CA ASP A 191 25.79 -8.57 1.77
C ASP A 191 25.15 -8.77 3.15
N PHE A 192 24.78 -7.68 3.84
CA PHE A 192 24.07 -7.74 5.11
C PHE A 192 22.71 -8.44 4.96
N TRP A 193 21.94 -8.06 3.94
CA TRP A 193 20.59 -8.61 3.77
C TRP A 193 20.59 -10.04 3.26
N GLN A 194 21.54 -10.46 2.43
CA GLN A 194 21.64 -11.88 2.04
C GLN A 194 21.84 -12.80 3.27
N GLN A 195 22.41 -12.27 4.35
CA GLN A 195 22.68 -13.01 5.59
C GLN A 195 21.54 -12.89 6.61
N PHE A 196 20.55 -12.03 6.37
CA PHE A 196 19.45 -11.80 7.31
C PHE A 196 18.39 -12.91 7.19
N PRO A 197 17.92 -13.50 8.31
CA PRO A 197 16.81 -14.45 8.28
C PRO A 197 15.56 -13.80 7.68
N ASN A 198 14.93 -14.44 6.68
CA ASN A 198 13.80 -13.88 5.92
C ASN A 198 14.13 -12.56 5.21
N SER A 199 15.27 -12.54 4.53
CA SER A 199 15.72 -11.42 3.71
C SER A 199 14.65 -10.93 2.72
N PRO A 200 14.48 -9.61 2.57
CA PRO A 200 13.68 -9.04 1.48
C PRO A 200 14.43 -9.05 0.14
N ILE A 201 15.70 -9.50 0.08
CA ILE A 201 16.51 -9.50 -1.14
C ILE A 201 16.91 -10.95 -1.45
N PHE A 202 16.69 -11.37 -2.69
CA PHE A 202 17.10 -12.68 -3.20
C PHE A 202 18.02 -12.54 -4.40
N ASP A 203 18.80 -13.60 -4.63
CA ASP A 203 19.71 -13.67 -5.76
C ASP A 203 18.95 -13.67 -7.09
N ASP A 204 19.59 -13.08 -8.10
CA ASP A 204 19.15 -13.14 -9.48
C ASP A 204 20.28 -13.69 -10.36
N PRO A 205 19.98 -14.53 -11.36
CA PRO A 205 21.01 -15.04 -12.26
C PRO A 205 21.63 -13.97 -13.16
N GLU A 206 20.96 -12.82 -13.35
CA GLU A 206 21.47 -11.72 -14.16
C GLU A 206 22.44 -10.84 -13.36
N PRO A 207 23.71 -10.67 -13.79
CA PRO A 207 24.67 -9.85 -13.09
C PRO A 207 24.19 -8.40 -12.88
N GLY A 208 24.33 -7.89 -11.66
CA GLY A 208 23.90 -6.54 -11.28
C GLY A 208 22.40 -6.39 -11.02
N LYS A 209 21.63 -7.49 -11.08
CA LYS A 209 20.23 -7.57 -10.67
C LYS A 209 20.10 -8.34 -9.36
N VAL A 210 18.99 -8.07 -8.69
CA VAL A 210 18.50 -8.83 -7.54
C VAL A 210 16.99 -8.92 -7.60
N ARG A 211 16.42 -9.82 -6.80
CA ARG A 211 14.97 -9.93 -6.55
C ARG A 211 14.64 -9.23 -5.24
N LEU A 212 13.60 -8.41 -5.21
CA LEU A 212 13.26 -7.57 -4.05
C LEU A 212 11.82 -7.78 -3.58
N ASP A 213 11.60 -8.19 -2.34
CA ASP A 213 10.27 -8.20 -1.72
C ASP A 213 9.99 -6.87 -0.99
N VAL A 214 9.33 -5.96 -1.68
CA VAL A 214 8.91 -4.66 -1.12
C VAL A 214 7.89 -4.85 0.02
N ARG A 215 7.05 -5.89 -0.02
CA ARG A 215 6.08 -6.16 1.06
C ARG A 215 6.82 -6.55 2.34
N ARG A 216 7.88 -7.36 2.23
CA ARG A 216 8.72 -7.72 3.38
C ARG A 216 9.46 -6.50 3.95
N VAL A 217 9.95 -5.58 3.12
CA VAL A 217 10.56 -4.34 3.60
C VAL A 217 9.56 -3.51 4.41
N ASN A 218 8.34 -3.31 3.90
CA ASN A 218 7.29 -2.60 4.65
C ASN A 218 6.98 -3.33 5.98
N ALA A 219 6.90 -4.66 6.00
CA ALA A 219 6.71 -5.42 7.23
C ALA A 219 7.87 -5.24 8.23
N ILE A 220 9.13 -5.23 7.79
CA ILE A 220 10.29 -4.94 8.64
C ILE A 220 10.21 -3.52 9.20
N GLN A 221 9.80 -2.53 8.39
CA GLN A 221 9.60 -1.15 8.89
C GLN A 221 8.53 -1.09 9.99
N LEU A 222 7.45 -1.86 9.87
CA LEU A 222 6.40 -1.97 10.89
C LEU A 222 6.91 -2.65 12.16
N GLU A 223 7.67 -3.75 12.04
CA GLU A 223 8.33 -4.43 13.16
C GLU A 223 9.29 -3.47 13.90
N GLN A 224 10.08 -2.68 13.16
CA GLN A 224 10.99 -1.67 13.72
C GLN A 224 10.27 -0.51 14.41
N LEU A 225 9.04 -0.19 14.00
CA LEU A 225 8.18 0.76 14.70
C LEU A 225 7.57 0.19 15.98
N GLY A 226 7.61 -1.13 16.18
CA GLY A 226 7.09 -1.81 17.35
C GLY A 226 5.73 -2.48 17.15
N LEU A 227 5.22 -2.61 15.92
CA LEU A 227 4.03 -3.42 15.68
C LEU A 227 4.35 -4.90 15.81
N HIS A 228 3.48 -5.64 16.51
CA HIS A 228 3.60 -7.08 16.64
C HIS A 228 3.22 -7.80 15.33
N PRO A 229 3.81 -8.97 15.03
CA PRO A 229 3.47 -9.75 13.83
C PRO A 229 1.98 -10.09 13.70
N GLU A 230 1.26 -10.21 14.81
CA GLU A 230 -0.20 -10.44 14.82
C GLU A 230 -1.03 -9.25 14.35
N GLN A 231 -0.45 -8.05 14.33
CA GLN A 231 -1.09 -6.82 13.84
C GLN A 231 -0.92 -6.62 12.33
N VAL A 232 -0.09 -7.44 11.68
CA VAL A 232 0.32 -7.25 10.28
C VAL A 232 0.02 -8.50 9.46
N ALA A 233 -0.75 -8.35 8.38
CA ALA A 233 -1.01 -9.41 7.42
C ALA A 233 -0.45 -9.05 6.04
N ILE A 234 0.17 -10.01 5.36
CA ILE A 234 0.63 -9.88 3.97
C ILE A 234 -0.19 -10.83 3.09
N ALA A 235 -0.76 -10.30 1.99
CA ALA A 235 -1.57 -11.09 1.07
C ALA A 235 -0.73 -12.17 0.39
N PRO A 236 -1.23 -13.42 0.30
CA PRO A 236 -0.53 -14.53 -0.35
C PRO A 236 -0.66 -14.48 -1.89
N HIS A 237 -0.89 -13.29 -2.46
CA HIS A 237 -1.21 -13.10 -3.87
C HIS A 237 -0.17 -12.24 -4.57
N CYS A 238 0.23 -12.69 -5.77
CA CYS A 238 1.20 -12.00 -6.61
C CYS A 238 0.54 -11.45 -7.88
N THR A 239 0.55 -10.12 -8.03
CA THR A 239 -0.08 -9.44 -9.19
C THR A 239 0.53 -9.85 -10.53
N TYR A 240 1.84 -10.14 -10.54
CA TYR A 240 2.55 -10.56 -11.74
C TYR A 240 2.21 -12.00 -12.14
N GLN A 241 2.17 -12.92 -11.18
CA GLN A 241 1.97 -14.37 -11.41
C GLN A 241 0.50 -14.78 -11.55
N GLN A 242 -0.46 -13.95 -11.11
CA GLN A 242 -1.90 -14.25 -11.16
C GLN A 242 -2.66 -13.30 -12.11
N PRO A 243 -2.43 -13.43 -13.44
CA PRO A 243 -3.07 -12.58 -14.45
C PRO A 243 -4.60 -12.72 -14.52
N GLU A 244 -5.16 -13.81 -13.99
CA GLU A 244 -6.60 -14.05 -13.91
C GLU A 244 -7.31 -13.10 -12.92
N TYR A 245 -6.59 -12.56 -11.94
CA TYR A 245 -7.15 -11.67 -10.92
C TYR A 245 -6.60 -10.25 -10.98
N PHE A 246 -5.37 -10.03 -11.42
CA PHE A 246 -4.71 -8.73 -11.23
C PHE A 246 -4.03 -8.21 -12.49
N PHE A 247 -4.12 -6.90 -12.67
CA PHE A 247 -3.19 -6.19 -13.55
C PHE A 247 -1.80 -6.14 -12.94
N SER A 248 -0.81 -6.14 -13.83
CA SER A 248 0.60 -5.99 -13.51
C SER A 248 1.24 -5.10 -14.57
N TYR A 249 1.82 -3.98 -14.12
CA TYR A 249 2.57 -3.08 -15.00
C TYR A 249 3.86 -3.77 -15.48
N ARG A 250 4.52 -4.52 -14.61
CA ARG A 250 5.72 -5.28 -14.92
C ARG A 250 5.48 -6.27 -16.06
N ARG A 251 4.30 -6.93 -16.08
CA ARG A 251 3.88 -7.87 -17.12
C ARG A 251 3.47 -7.18 -18.42
N SER A 252 2.56 -6.21 -18.34
CA SER A 252 1.86 -5.67 -19.52
C SER A 252 2.45 -4.38 -20.09
N LYS A 253 3.14 -3.58 -19.25
CA LYS A 253 3.54 -2.19 -19.55
C LYS A 253 2.37 -1.23 -19.81
N LEU A 254 1.14 -1.63 -19.48
CA LEU A 254 -0.05 -0.80 -19.60
C LEU A 254 -0.33 -0.07 -18.28
N LYS A 255 -0.83 1.17 -18.36
CA LYS A 255 -1.24 1.96 -17.20
C LYS A 255 -2.64 1.56 -16.68
N GLN A 256 -2.88 0.26 -16.56
CA GLN A 256 -4.09 -0.28 -15.94
C GLN A 256 -3.84 -0.50 -14.44
N VAL A 257 -4.87 -0.32 -13.63
CA VAL A 257 -4.77 -0.41 -12.18
C VAL A 257 -5.96 -1.15 -11.60
N GLN A 258 -5.75 -1.76 -10.45
CA GLN A 258 -6.80 -2.19 -9.54
C GLN A 258 -6.85 -1.28 -8.31
N TRP A 259 -7.99 -1.28 -7.61
CA TRP A 259 -8.25 -0.41 -6.46
C TRP A 259 -8.14 -1.16 -5.14
N SER A 260 -7.75 -0.45 -4.09
CA SER A 260 -7.86 -0.92 -2.71
C SER A 260 -8.40 0.21 -1.85
N GLY A 261 -9.37 -0.10 -1.00
CA GLY A 261 -10.08 0.91 -0.21
C GLY A 261 -10.53 0.37 1.14
N ILE A 262 -10.71 1.31 2.07
CA ILE A 262 -11.21 1.08 3.43
C ILE A 262 -12.05 2.27 3.86
N VAL A 263 -13.10 2.02 4.63
CA VAL A 263 -14.05 3.03 5.13
C VAL A 263 -13.89 3.20 6.63
N SER A 264 -13.87 4.45 7.10
CA SER A 264 -13.87 4.76 8.54
C SER A 264 -15.26 4.56 9.17
N ASN A 265 -15.27 4.05 10.40
CA ASN A 265 -16.48 3.85 11.20
C ASN A 265 -16.90 5.11 11.96
#